data_AF-A0AA38NT15-F1
#
_entry.id   AF-A0AA38NT15-F1
#
_cell.length_a   1.000
_cell.length_b   1.000
_cell.length_c   1.000
_cell.angle_alpha   90.00
_cell.angle_beta   90.00
_cell.angle_gamma   90.00
#
_symmetry.space_group_name_H-M   'P 1'
#
loop_
_entity.id
_entity.type
_entity.pdbx_description
1 polymer ?
#
loop_
_entity_poly.entity_id
_entity_poly.type
_entity_poly.pdbx_seq_one_letter_code
_entity_poly.pdbx_strand_id
1 'polypeptide(L)'
;MVKHLPASVKQLLALRNPHPLPSPPLSKVHDVLMKTHLDARLRRAETGWLVLAACTLLTVNRPPCFGQLYRYVTRSDFNADSRNVSLEAAVNRAAIIREAALKSTIFVGVPRVILSLTALHEILDEDVKVSLRKESTQRLATSENIEATVARGKALWDSIYAPHADKLHEKLGSYHPDFIAFIIQAYGTVLSPLPGVTKTFLDASSIDDPNQGNLSRALGSVVGIACLRAEERVVPQLTSHVFGLLKARYVENQNDGDRWLSSDEGTEWVIRTVDEILDGVKDFDEHKAKL
;
A
#
# COMPACT_ATOMS: atom_id res chain seq x y z
N MET A 1 -26.93 -6.48 -25.81
CA MET A 1 -26.25 -5.58 -24.85
C MET A 1 -27.18 -5.40 -23.65
N VAL A 2 -26.78 -5.78 -22.43
CA VAL A 2 -27.62 -5.67 -21.23
C VAL A 2 -27.57 -4.23 -20.73
N LYS A 3 -28.70 -3.51 -20.73
CA LYS A 3 -28.77 -2.09 -20.33
C LYS A 3 -29.11 -1.88 -18.85
N HIS A 4 -29.81 -2.84 -18.23
CA HIS A 4 -30.22 -2.79 -16.83
C HIS A 4 -30.17 -4.18 -16.21
N LEU A 5 -29.91 -4.25 -14.90
CA LEU A 5 -29.99 -5.49 -14.13
C LEU A 5 -31.46 -5.92 -13.94
N PRO A 6 -31.81 -7.20 -14.18
CA PRO A 6 -33.11 -7.75 -13.80
C PRO A 6 -33.37 -7.58 -12.29
N ALA A 7 -34.63 -7.44 -11.89
CA ALA A 7 -34.99 -7.22 -10.49
C ALA A 7 -34.47 -8.34 -9.56
N SER A 8 -34.57 -9.60 -9.98
CA SER A 8 -34.04 -10.75 -9.25
C SER A 8 -32.51 -10.66 -9.06
N VAL A 9 -31.77 -10.21 -10.07
CA VAL A 9 -30.32 -10.01 -9.97
C VAL A 9 -29.99 -8.87 -9.01
N LYS A 10 -30.71 -7.74 -9.08
CA LYS A 10 -30.54 -6.63 -8.12
C LYS A 10 -30.77 -7.08 -6.68
N GLN A 11 -31.82 -7.88 -6.46
CA GLN A 11 -32.13 -8.43 -5.14
C GLN A 11 -30.98 -9.32 -4.63
N LEU A 12 -30.47 -10.22 -5.47
CA LEU A 12 -29.36 -11.11 -5.08
C LEU A 12 -28.07 -10.34 -4.75
N LEU A 13 -27.78 -9.26 -5.49
CA LEU A 13 -26.62 -8.40 -5.21
C LEU A 13 -26.75 -7.63 -3.89
N ALA A 14 -27.95 -7.44 -3.35
CA ALA A 14 -28.15 -6.78 -2.06
C ALA A 14 -27.90 -7.72 -0.85
N LEU A 15 -27.74 -9.02 -1.08
CA LEU A 15 -27.54 -10.02 -0.04
C LEU A 15 -26.05 -10.14 0.35
N ARG A 16 -25.78 -10.78 1.49
CA ARG A 16 -24.43 -11.17 1.95
C ARG A 16 -23.47 -9.98 2.19
N ASN A 17 -23.97 -8.89 2.78
CA ASN A 17 -23.18 -7.71 3.17
C ASN A 17 -22.40 -7.11 1.98
N PRO A 18 -23.09 -6.58 0.96
CA PRO A 18 -22.47 -6.20 -0.31
C PRO A 18 -21.68 -4.89 -0.26
N HIS A 19 -21.76 -4.15 0.85
CA HIS A 19 -21.14 -2.84 1.00
C HIS A 19 -19.83 -2.94 1.81
N PRO A 20 -18.85 -2.06 1.54
CA PRO A 20 -17.67 -1.93 2.39
C PRO A 20 -18.04 -1.62 3.85
N LEU A 21 -17.13 -1.92 4.77
CA LEU A 21 -17.35 -1.63 6.18
C LEU A 21 -17.46 -0.11 6.40
N PRO A 22 -18.37 0.36 7.29
CA PRO A 22 -18.51 1.78 7.59
C PRO A 22 -17.22 2.32 8.22
N SER A 23 -16.97 3.63 8.16
CA SER A 23 -15.86 4.21 8.92
C SER A 23 -16.20 4.26 10.42
N PRO A 24 -15.25 3.97 11.33
CA PRO A 24 -15.37 4.41 12.72
C PRO A 24 -15.43 5.96 12.81
N PRO A 25 -15.76 6.53 13.99
CA PRO A 25 -15.73 7.97 14.19
C PRO A 25 -14.39 8.59 13.78
N LEU A 26 -14.45 9.77 13.13
CA LEU A 26 -13.25 10.45 12.62
C LEU A 26 -12.22 10.74 13.73
N SER A 27 -12.67 11.06 14.95
CA SER A 27 -11.78 11.24 16.10
C SER A 27 -10.96 9.98 16.38
N LYS A 28 -11.57 8.79 16.32
CA LYS A 28 -10.85 7.53 16.55
C LYS A 28 -9.81 7.26 15.45
N VAL A 29 -10.16 7.54 14.19
CA VAL A 29 -9.20 7.47 13.07
C VAL A 29 -8.06 8.47 13.28
N HIS A 30 -8.36 9.69 13.73
CA HIS A 30 -7.33 10.69 14.03
C HIS A 30 -6.39 10.23 15.13
N ASP A 31 -6.93 9.77 16.24
CA ASP A 31 -6.14 9.44 17.41
C ASP A 31 -5.14 8.34 17.11
N VAL A 32 -5.56 7.30 16.38
CA VAL A 32 -4.65 6.20 15.99
C VAL A 32 -3.61 6.64 14.95
N LEU A 33 -3.99 7.45 13.95
CA LEU A 33 -3.04 7.98 12.97
C LEU A 33 -2.05 8.96 13.62
N MET A 34 -2.52 9.82 14.53
CA MET A 34 -1.72 10.75 15.31
C MET A 34 -0.69 10.01 16.15
N LYS A 35 -1.14 9.07 16.98
CA LYS A 35 -0.27 8.28 17.87
C LYS A 35 0.83 7.56 17.07
N THR A 36 0.44 6.80 16.04
CA THR A 36 1.39 5.99 15.26
C THR A 36 2.32 6.83 14.39
N HIS A 37 1.86 7.98 13.87
CA HIS A 37 2.72 8.90 13.12
C HIS A 37 3.74 9.59 14.01
N LEU A 38 3.35 10.04 15.22
CA LEU A 38 4.30 10.64 16.17
C LEU A 38 5.42 9.65 16.53
N ASP A 39 5.05 8.39 16.76
CA ASP A 39 6.01 7.32 17.03
C ASP A 39 6.95 7.08 15.84
N ALA A 40 6.43 7.12 14.61
CA ALA A 40 7.22 7.02 13.38
C ALA A 40 8.21 8.18 13.22
N ARG A 41 7.81 9.42 13.56
CA ARG A 41 8.69 10.60 13.50
C ARG A 41 9.88 10.48 14.44
N LEU A 42 9.69 9.94 15.64
CA LEU A 42 10.78 9.68 16.59
C LEU A 42 11.82 8.69 16.04
N ARG A 43 11.40 7.82 15.11
CA ARG A 43 12.21 6.78 14.46
C ARG A 43 12.67 7.15 13.05
N ARG A 44 12.31 8.34 12.54
CA ARG A 44 12.54 8.75 11.14
C ARG A 44 11.96 7.76 10.12
N ALA A 45 10.80 7.20 10.45
CA ALA A 45 10.12 6.14 9.72
C ALA A 45 8.81 6.61 9.06
N GLU A 46 8.62 7.92 8.87
CA GLU A 46 7.35 8.51 8.40
C GLU A 46 6.92 7.95 7.03
N THR A 47 7.86 7.67 6.12
CA THR A 47 7.55 7.04 4.84
C THR A 47 7.03 5.62 5.02
N GLY A 48 7.68 4.83 5.89
CA GLY A 48 7.24 3.48 6.23
C GLY A 48 5.87 3.47 6.88
N TRP A 49 5.62 4.41 7.80
CA TRP A 49 4.33 4.64 8.43
C TRP A 49 3.24 4.97 7.41
N LEU A 50 3.48 5.89 6.48
CA LEU A 50 2.50 6.28 5.48
C LEU A 50 2.11 5.08 4.59
N VAL A 51 3.09 4.28 4.20
CA VAL A 51 2.88 3.06 3.39
C VAL A 51 2.10 2.00 4.17
N LEU A 52 2.54 1.65 5.39
CA LEU A 52 1.84 0.63 6.18
C LEU A 52 0.43 1.07 6.58
N ALA A 53 0.21 2.35 6.89
CA ALA A 53 -1.12 2.87 7.22
C ALA A 53 -2.05 2.79 6.01
N ALA A 54 -1.60 3.22 4.83
CA ALA A 54 -2.35 3.11 3.58
C ALA A 54 -2.75 1.65 3.29
N CYS A 55 -1.78 0.73 3.34
CA CYS A 55 -2.02 -0.69 3.08
C CYS A 55 -2.95 -1.33 4.12
N THR A 56 -2.81 -0.99 5.39
CA THR A 56 -3.66 -1.51 6.48
C THR A 56 -5.11 -1.06 6.30
N LEU A 57 -5.34 0.24 6.11
CA LEU A 57 -6.69 0.83 5.94
C LEU A 57 -7.38 0.32 4.67
N LEU A 58 -6.63 0.13 3.60
CA LEU A 58 -7.13 -0.46 2.36
C LEU A 58 -7.53 -1.93 2.58
N THR A 59 -6.71 -2.70 3.29
CA THR A 59 -6.94 -4.14 3.49
C THR A 59 -8.20 -4.40 4.32
N VAL A 60 -8.45 -3.63 5.38
CA VAL A 60 -9.67 -3.74 6.19
C VAL A 60 -10.95 -3.33 5.44
N ASN A 61 -10.84 -2.87 4.19
CA ASN A 61 -11.95 -2.52 3.33
C ASN A 61 -12.87 -1.44 3.94
N ARG A 62 -12.26 -0.36 4.46
CA ARG A 62 -12.93 0.88 4.91
C ARG A 62 -12.47 2.07 4.05
N PRO A 63 -12.99 2.23 2.82
CA PRO A 63 -12.53 3.26 1.89
C PRO A 63 -12.51 4.71 2.43
N PRO A 64 -13.49 5.16 3.25
CA PRO A 64 -13.43 6.52 3.80
C PRO A 64 -12.21 6.75 4.69
N CYS A 65 -11.80 5.76 5.51
CA CYS A 65 -10.60 5.89 6.35
C CYS A 65 -9.33 6.05 5.50
N PHE A 66 -9.26 5.31 4.39
CA PHE A 66 -8.16 5.42 3.44
C PHE A 66 -8.05 6.83 2.83
N GLY A 67 -9.18 7.45 2.47
CA GLY A 67 -9.20 8.85 2.05
C GLY A 67 -8.79 9.82 3.16
N GLN A 68 -9.21 9.59 4.40
CA GLN A 68 -8.85 10.42 5.55
C GLN A 68 -7.35 10.44 5.86
N LEU A 69 -6.61 9.38 5.52
CA LEU A 69 -5.15 9.35 5.63
C LEU A 69 -4.50 10.53 4.89
N TYR A 70 -4.98 10.86 3.68
CA TYR A 70 -4.49 12.02 2.92
C TYR A 70 -4.76 13.35 3.65
N ARG A 71 -5.98 13.54 4.18
CA ARG A 71 -6.32 14.76 4.93
C ARG A 71 -5.44 14.89 6.16
N TYR A 72 -5.26 13.81 6.92
CA TYR A 72 -4.40 13.76 8.09
C TYR A 72 -2.97 14.21 7.77
N VAL A 73 -2.38 13.67 6.70
CA VAL A 73 -1.01 14.04 6.32
C VAL A 73 -0.93 15.35 5.54
N THR A 74 -1.98 16.15 5.37
CA THR A 74 -1.89 17.41 4.61
C THR A 74 -2.50 18.61 5.33
N ARG A 75 -3.07 18.41 6.50
CA ARG A 75 -3.80 19.43 7.25
C ARG A 75 -3.35 19.47 8.71
N SER A 76 -3.58 20.60 9.36
CA SER A 76 -3.34 20.75 10.80
C SER A 76 -4.46 20.16 11.66
N ASP A 77 -5.66 20.06 11.11
CA ASP A 77 -6.83 19.42 11.70
C ASP A 77 -7.69 18.79 10.59
N PHE A 78 -8.48 17.78 10.92
CA PHE A 78 -9.36 17.07 9.97
C PHE A 78 -10.43 17.96 9.35
N ASN A 79 -10.92 18.93 10.10
CA ASN A 79 -11.94 19.88 9.65
C ASN A 79 -11.33 21.11 8.93
N ALA A 80 -10.00 21.17 8.80
CA ALA A 80 -9.39 22.28 8.08
C ALA A 80 -9.74 22.22 6.58
N ASP A 81 -10.24 23.34 6.07
CA ASP A 81 -10.57 23.49 4.66
C ASP A 81 -9.30 23.56 3.80
N SER A 82 -8.22 24.12 4.35
CA SER A 82 -6.94 24.30 3.67
C SER A 82 -5.85 23.35 4.16
N ARG A 83 -4.92 23.04 3.26
CA ARG A 83 -3.70 22.28 3.59
C ARG A 83 -2.74 23.14 4.41
N ASN A 84 -1.95 22.49 5.27
CA ASN A 84 -0.85 23.12 6.02
C ASN A 84 0.54 22.83 5.41
N VAL A 85 0.58 22.26 4.21
CA VAL A 85 1.81 21.95 3.46
C VAL A 85 1.74 22.47 2.04
N SER A 86 2.90 22.57 1.39
CA SER A 86 2.98 22.99 -0.01
C SER A 86 2.23 22.01 -0.93
N LEU A 87 1.87 22.49 -2.11
CA LEU A 87 1.23 21.67 -3.14
C LEU A 87 2.09 20.46 -3.50
N GLU A 88 3.39 20.66 -3.68
CA GLU A 88 4.33 19.61 -4.10
C GLU A 88 4.51 18.52 -3.03
N ALA A 89 4.49 18.91 -1.75
CA ALA A 89 4.51 17.95 -0.64
C ALA A 89 3.18 17.17 -0.57
N ALA A 90 2.04 17.84 -0.79
CA ALA A 90 0.74 17.18 -0.83
C ALA A 90 0.62 16.19 -2.00
N VAL A 91 1.13 16.57 -3.19
CA VAL A 91 1.21 15.71 -4.38
C VAL A 91 2.08 14.49 -4.09
N ASN A 92 3.25 14.68 -3.48
CA ASN A 92 4.13 13.56 -3.11
C ASN A 92 3.45 12.58 -2.13
N ARG A 93 2.80 13.10 -1.07
CA ARG A 93 2.08 12.27 -0.09
C ARG A 93 0.93 11.51 -0.75
N ALA A 94 0.13 12.16 -1.59
CA ALA A 94 -0.92 11.51 -2.36
C ALA A 94 -0.36 10.44 -3.31
N ALA A 95 0.78 10.71 -3.96
CA ALA A 95 1.44 9.75 -4.85
C ALA A 95 1.96 8.51 -4.11
N ILE A 96 2.57 8.67 -2.92
CA ILE A 96 3.00 7.56 -2.07
C ILE A 96 1.80 6.69 -1.66
N ILE A 97 0.69 7.31 -1.23
CA ILE A 97 -0.55 6.57 -0.89
C ILE A 97 -1.09 5.80 -2.10
N ARG A 98 -1.11 6.43 -3.30
CA ARG A 98 -1.56 5.79 -4.55
C ARG A 98 -0.67 4.61 -4.95
N GLU A 99 0.65 4.76 -4.83
CA GLU A 99 1.61 3.70 -5.17
C GLU A 99 1.53 2.53 -4.16
N ALA A 100 1.37 2.81 -2.87
CA ALA A 100 1.12 1.78 -1.86
C ALA A 100 -0.17 1.00 -2.17
N ALA A 101 -1.25 1.69 -2.56
CA ALA A 101 -2.49 1.04 -3.00
C ALA A 101 -2.30 0.18 -4.26
N LEU A 102 -1.60 0.68 -5.28
CA LEU A 102 -1.29 -0.12 -6.48
C LEU A 102 -0.53 -1.39 -6.11
N LYS A 103 0.53 -1.30 -5.29
CA LYS A 103 1.31 -2.47 -4.86
C LYS A 103 0.49 -3.44 -4.01
N SER A 104 -0.44 -2.93 -3.19
CA SER A 104 -1.31 -3.78 -2.36
C SER A 104 -2.22 -4.72 -3.18
N THR A 105 -2.49 -4.40 -4.45
CA THR A 105 -3.34 -5.20 -5.35
C THR A 105 -2.95 -6.67 -5.40
N ILE A 106 -1.64 -6.96 -5.32
CA ILE A 106 -1.11 -8.33 -5.35
C ILE A 106 -1.56 -9.16 -4.13
N PHE A 107 -1.85 -8.49 -3.01
CA PHE A 107 -2.22 -9.14 -1.75
C PHE A 107 -3.73 -9.14 -1.50
N VAL A 108 -4.41 -8.06 -1.87
CA VAL A 108 -5.82 -7.81 -1.47
C VAL A 108 -6.82 -7.84 -2.63
N GLY A 109 -6.31 -7.90 -3.86
CA GLY A 109 -7.11 -7.91 -5.08
C GLY A 109 -7.59 -6.53 -5.56
N VAL A 110 -7.88 -6.46 -6.85
CA VAL A 110 -8.31 -5.24 -7.56
C VAL A 110 -9.56 -4.58 -6.95
N PRO A 111 -10.63 -5.29 -6.53
CA PRO A 111 -11.85 -4.64 -6.06
C PRO A 111 -11.66 -3.71 -4.86
N ARG A 112 -10.91 -4.11 -3.83
CA ARG A 112 -10.66 -3.27 -2.63
C ARG A 112 -9.81 -2.04 -2.98
N VAL A 113 -8.90 -2.19 -3.93
CA VAL A 113 -8.05 -1.11 -4.43
C VAL A 113 -8.87 -0.09 -5.22
N ILE A 114 -9.81 -0.52 -6.06
CA ILE A 114 -10.75 0.38 -6.76
C ILE A 114 -11.53 1.21 -5.74
N LEU A 115 -12.15 0.57 -4.76
CA LEU A 115 -12.96 1.27 -3.75
C LEU A 115 -12.13 2.31 -2.98
N SER A 116 -10.92 1.95 -2.57
CA SER A 116 -10.03 2.83 -1.79
C SER A 116 -9.50 4.00 -2.63
N LEU A 117 -9.09 3.76 -3.88
CA LEU A 117 -8.63 4.82 -4.77
C LEU A 117 -9.76 5.76 -5.19
N THR A 118 -11.00 5.27 -5.36
CA THR A 118 -12.17 6.12 -5.59
C THR A 118 -12.39 7.05 -4.39
N ALA A 119 -12.43 6.51 -3.17
CA ALA A 119 -12.60 7.31 -1.96
C ALA A 119 -11.46 8.34 -1.74
N LEU A 120 -10.22 7.96 -2.06
CA LEU A 120 -9.10 8.91 -2.09
C LEU A 120 -9.33 9.98 -3.16
N HIS A 121 -9.69 9.60 -4.38
CA HIS A 121 -9.89 10.55 -5.47
C HIS A 121 -10.99 11.58 -5.14
N GLU A 122 -12.08 11.16 -4.51
CA GLU A 122 -13.15 12.07 -4.08
C GLU A 122 -12.68 13.13 -3.07
N ILE A 123 -11.69 12.81 -2.22
CA ILE A 123 -11.24 13.69 -1.13
C ILE A 123 -10.00 14.53 -1.44
N LEU A 124 -9.27 14.20 -2.52
CA LEU A 124 -8.12 14.98 -2.95
C LEU A 124 -8.53 16.40 -3.34
N ASP A 125 -7.67 17.36 -3.04
CA ASP A 125 -7.85 18.73 -3.48
C ASP A 125 -7.65 18.84 -5.01
N GLU A 126 -8.36 19.77 -5.66
CA GLU A 126 -8.36 19.86 -7.13
C GLU A 126 -6.99 20.16 -7.74
N ASP A 127 -6.20 21.04 -7.12
CA ASP A 127 -4.85 21.35 -7.59
C ASP A 127 -3.88 20.16 -7.42
N VAL A 128 -4.08 19.33 -6.39
CA VAL A 128 -3.36 18.06 -6.22
C VAL A 128 -3.78 17.06 -7.30
N LYS A 129 -5.07 16.90 -7.58
CA LYS A 129 -5.55 16.04 -8.69
C LYS A 129 -4.93 16.43 -10.03
N VAL A 130 -4.89 17.72 -10.33
CA VAL A 130 -4.30 18.26 -11.57
C VAL A 130 -2.80 17.96 -11.65
N SER A 131 -2.09 18.04 -10.52
CA SER A 131 -0.64 17.88 -10.42
C SER A 131 -0.17 16.43 -10.29
N LEU A 132 -1.08 15.49 -10.04
CA LEU A 132 -0.79 14.07 -10.05
C LEU A 132 -0.60 13.55 -11.48
N ARG A 133 0.35 12.63 -11.66
CA ARG A 133 0.63 12.00 -12.95
C ARG A 133 -0.62 11.30 -13.50
N LYS A 134 -0.90 11.55 -14.79
CA LYS A 134 -2.08 11.09 -15.53
C LYS A 134 -1.81 9.87 -16.41
N GLU A 135 -0.56 9.70 -16.85
CA GLU A 135 -0.16 8.63 -17.76
C GLU A 135 0.79 7.62 -17.09
N SER A 136 0.69 6.35 -17.49
CA SER A 136 1.65 5.34 -17.07
C SER A 136 2.93 5.45 -17.90
N THR A 137 4.02 5.89 -17.28
CA THR A 137 5.30 6.11 -17.96
C THR A 137 6.23 4.89 -17.95
N GLN A 138 6.16 4.04 -16.91
CA GLN A 138 7.18 2.99 -16.67
C GLN A 138 6.63 1.56 -16.51
N ARG A 139 5.30 1.38 -16.42
CA ARG A 139 4.67 0.06 -16.22
C ARG A 139 3.93 -0.48 -17.44
N LEU A 140 3.71 0.37 -18.45
CA LEU A 140 3.10 -0.07 -19.70
C LEU A 140 4.06 -1.06 -20.36
N ALA A 141 3.62 -2.29 -20.60
CA ALA A 141 4.44 -3.28 -21.28
C ALA A 141 4.63 -2.88 -22.75
N THR A 142 5.89 -2.74 -23.16
CA THR A 142 6.29 -2.50 -24.55
C THR A 142 7.34 -3.51 -24.97
N SER A 143 7.57 -3.66 -26.27
CA SER A 143 8.64 -4.51 -26.81
C SER A 143 10.01 -4.15 -26.23
N GLU A 144 10.23 -2.89 -25.90
CA GLU A 144 11.51 -2.36 -25.45
C GLU A 144 11.77 -2.60 -23.95
N ASN A 145 10.73 -2.80 -23.13
CA ASN A 145 10.87 -2.84 -21.67
C ASN A 145 10.48 -4.17 -21.01
N ILE A 146 9.90 -5.11 -21.77
CA ILE A 146 9.33 -6.33 -21.20
C ILE A 146 10.42 -7.23 -20.57
N GLU A 147 11.56 -7.39 -21.24
CA GLU A 147 12.69 -8.19 -20.74
C GLU A 147 13.27 -7.60 -19.45
N ALA A 148 13.49 -6.28 -19.42
CA ALA A 148 13.99 -5.58 -18.25
C ALA A 148 13.00 -5.67 -17.07
N THR A 149 11.69 -5.67 -17.35
CA THR A 149 10.64 -5.82 -16.34
C THR A 149 10.65 -7.23 -15.74
N VAL A 150 10.74 -8.27 -16.57
CA VAL A 150 10.84 -9.66 -16.09
C VAL A 150 12.11 -9.87 -15.28
N ALA A 151 13.26 -9.38 -15.76
CA ALA A 151 14.53 -9.48 -15.05
C ALA A 151 14.46 -8.79 -13.68
N ARG A 152 13.87 -7.60 -13.59
CA ARG A 152 13.63 -6.88 -12.33
C ARG A 152 12.70 -7.65 -11.38
N GLY A 153 11.73 -8.38 -11.92
CA GLY A 153 10.85 -9.25 -11.14
C GLY A 153 11.59 -10.44 -10.53
N LYS A 154 12.41 -11.12 -11.33
CA LYS A 154 13.28 -12.22 -10.87
C LYS A 154 14.30 -11.73 -9.84
N ALA A 155 14.94 -10.58 -10.06
CA ALA A 155 15.87 -9.99 -9.10
C ALA A 155 15.20 -9.67 -7.75
N LEU A 156 13.97 -9.13 -7.78
CA LEU A 156 13.20 -8.91 -6.55
C LEU A 156 12.89 -10.24 -5.85
N TRP A 157 12.42 -11.24 -6.59
CA TRP A 157 12.16 -12.58 -6.08
C TRP A 157 13.39 -13.16 -5.38
N ASP A 158 14.55 -13.15 -6.03
CA ASP A 158 15.78 -13.67 -5.47
C ASP A 158 16.18 -12.90 -4.20
N SER A 159 16.05 -11.57 -4.19
CA SER A 159 16.34 -10.75 -3.00
C SER A 159 15.46 -11.06 -1.79
N ILE A 160 14.23 -11.54 -2.00
CA ILE A 160 13.30 -11.89 -0.93
C ILE A 160 13.56 -13.32 -0.45
N TYR A 161 13.75 -14.25 -1.39
CA TYR A 161 13.67 -15.69 -1.11
C TYR A 161 15.02 -16.41 -1.04
N ALA A 162 16.15 -15.78 -1.40
CA ALA A 162 17.48 -16.40 -1.27
C ALA A 162 17.76 -16.86 0.18
N PRO A 163 18.40 -18.04 0.39
CA PRO A 163 18.94 -18.95 -0.62
C PRO A 163 17.93 -19.96 -1.18
N HIS A 164 16.64 -19.86 -0.86
CA HIS A 164 15.60 -20.82 -1.25
C HIS A 164 14.79 -20.40 -2.48
N ALA A 165 15.22 -19.35 -3.19
CA ALA A 165 14.49 -18.73 -4.29
C ALA A 165 14.14 -19.74 -5.40
N ASP A 166 15.10 -20.54 -5.86
CA ASP A 166 14.87 -21.49 -6.96
C ASP A 166 13.99 -22.66 -6.52
N LYS A 167 14.24 -23.23 -5.33
CA LYS A 167 13.41 -24.30 -4.78
C LYS A 167 11.95 -23.87 -4.62
N LEU A 168 11.71 -22.63 -4.16
CA LEU A 168 10.35 -22.11 -4.03
C LEU A 168 9.73 -21.84 -5.42
N HIS A 169 10.52 -21.33 -6.37
CA HIS A 169 10.07 -21.08 -7.74
C HIS A 169 9.62 -22.38 -8.43
N GLU A 170 10.44 -23.44 -8.36
CA GLU A 170 10.11 -24.77 -8.87
C GLU A 170 8.86 -25.35 -8.20
N LYS A 171 8.75 -25.20 -6.88
CA LYS A 171 7.58 -25.66 -6.12
C LYS A 171 6.30 -24.96 -6.60
N LEU A 172 6.30 -23.64 -6.74
CA LEU A 172 5.12 -22.92 -7.23
C LEU A 172 4.81 -23.26 -8.70
N GLY A 173 5.84 -23.43 -9.53
CA GLY A 173 5.69 -23.90 -10.92
C GLY A 173 5.09 -25.29 -11.02
N SER A 174 5.38 -26.17 -10.06
CA SER A 174 4.76 -27.51 -9.97
C SER A 174 3.27 -27.47 -9.64
N TYR A 175 2.78 -26.40 -9.00
CA TYR A 175 1.35 -26.19 -8.79
C TYR A 175 0.67 -25.71 -10.07
N HIS A 176 1.28 -24.73 -10.74
CA HIS A 176 0.86 -24.25 -12.04
C HIS A 176 1.97 -23.42 -12.72
N PRO A 177 2.38 -23.72 -13.96
CA PRO A 177 3.48 -23.01 -14.62
C PRO A 177 3.16 -21.52 -14.83
N ASP A 178 1.94 -21.18 -15.24
CA ASP A 178 1.55 -19.78 -15.43
C ASP A 178 1.47 -19.00 -14.11
N PHE A 179 1.29 -19.66 -12.97
CA PHE A 179 1.17 -18.98 -11.68
C PHE A 179 2.51 -18.36 -11.26
N ILE A 180 3.59 -19.14 -11.35
CA ILE A 180 4.92 -18.59 -11.06
C ILE A 180 5.35 -17.55 -12.11
N ALA A 181 5.00 -17.75 -13.39
CA ALA A 181 5.26 -16.77 -14.44
C ALA A 181 4.54 -15.44 -14.15
N PHE A 182 3.25 -15.49 -13.78
CA PHE A 182 2.47 -14.34 -13.35
C PHE A 182 3.11 -13.64 -12.15
N ILE A 183 3.53 -14.38 -11.12
CA ILE A 183 4.18 -13.81 -9.93
C ILE A 183 5.43 -13.01 -10.31
N ILE A 184 6.33 -13.59 -11.13
CA ILE A 184 7.55 -12.89 -11.54
C ILE A 184 7.24 -11.61 -12.33
N GLN A 185 6.29 -11.68 -13.27
CA GLN A 185 5.87 -10.50 -14.03
C GLN A 185 5.23 -9.44 -13.13
N ALA A 186 4.35 -9.83 -12.21
CA ALA A 186 3.73 -8.96 -11.22
C ALA A 186 4.75 -8.34 -10.28
N TYR A 187 5.78 -9.08 -9.87
CA TYR A 187 6.89 -8.57 -9.08
C TYR A 187 7.61 -7.47 -9.86
N GLY A 188 7.98 -7.72 -11.11
CA GLY A 188 8.68 -6.74 -11.94
C GLY A 188 7.87 -5.49 -12.25
N THR A 189 6.60 -5.66 -12.62
CA THR A 189 5.74 -4.56 -13.08
C THR A 189 5.03 -3.82 -11.96
N VAL A 190 4.79 -4.45 -10.79
CA VAL A 190 4.07 -3.85 -9.66
C VAL A 190 4.97 -3.68 -8.43
N LEU A 191 5.51 -4.77 -7.87
CA LEU A 191 6.12 -4.75 -6.54
C LEU A 191 7.53 -4.17 -6.49
N SER A 192 8.34 -4.37 -7.53
CA SER A 192 9.69 -3.79 -7.61
C SER A 192 9.61 -2.26 -7.59
N PRO A 193 10.61 -1.59 -6.99
CA PRO A 193 10.81 -0.16 -7.24
C PRO A 193 10.83 0.12 -8.74
N LEU A 194 10.19 1.21 -9.17
CA LEU A 194 10.36 1.68 -10.53
C LEU A 194 11.83 2.12 -10.73
N PRO A 195 12.39 1.97 -11.94
CA PRO A 195 13.61 2.67 -12.30
C PRO A 195 13.52 4.17 -11.94
N GLY A 196 14.61 4.73 -11.43
CA GLY A 196 14.68 6.14 -11.03
C GLY A 196 14.64 6.35 -9.52
N VAL A 197 14.29 7.57 -9.11
CA VAL A 197 14.44 8.05 -7.73
C VAL A 197 13.25 7.59 -6.88
N THR A 198 13.53 6.99 -5.72
CA THR A 198 12.49 6.66 -4.72
C THR A 198 12.07 7.92 -3.97
N LYS A 199 10.82 7.95 -3.49
CA LYS A 199 10.25 9.07 -2.73
C LYS A 199 10.09 8.75 -1.26
N THR A 200 10.36 9.76 -0.44
CA THR A 200 10.19 9.78 1.00
C THR A 200 9.08 10.76 1.39
N PHE A 201 8.60 10.67 2.63
CA PHE A 201 7.53 11.51 3.17
C PHE A 201 7.81 13.03 3.08
N LEU A 202 9.08 13.42 3.15
CA LEU A 202 9.53 14.81 3.15
C LEU A 202 9.83 15.36 1.75
N ASP A 203 9.81 14.51 0.73
CA ASP A 203 10.07 14.94 -0.64
C ASP A 203 8.91 15.74 -1.24
N ALA A 204 9.22 16.38 -2.36
CA ALA A 204 8.28 17.07 -3.22
C ALA A 204 8.10 16.30 -4.55
N SER A 205 6.91 16.43 -5.13
CA SER A 205 6.60 15.93 -6.47
C SER A 205 5.75 16.94 -7.22
N SER A 206 5.95 17.02 -8.54
CA SER A 206 5.18 17.82 -9.47
C SER A 206 4.66 16.93 -10.60
N ILE A 207 3.82 17.49 -11.49
CA ILE A 207 3.27 16.76 -12.63
C ILE A 207 4.34 16.17 -13.57
N ASP A 208 5.50 16.82 -13.65
CA ASP A 208 6.61 16.41 -14.51
C ASP A 208 7.52 15.35 -13.88
N ASP A 209 7.26 14.95 -12.64
CA ASP A 209 8.02 13.91 -11.94
C ASP A 209 7.60 12.51 -12.43
N PRO A 210 8.44 11.78 -13.20
CA PRO A 210 8.08 10.47 -13.70
C PRO A 210 8.09 9.39 -12.61
N ASN A 211 8.59 9.71 -11.41
CA ASN A 211 8.79 8.81 -10.28
C ASN A 211 7.88 9.15 -9.09
N GLN A 212 6.77 9.87 -9.32
CA GLN A 212 5.77 10.16 -8.29
C GLN A 212 5.45 8.92 -7.45
N GLY A 213 5.69 9.02 -6.13
CA GLY A 213 5.38 7.98 -5.16
C GLY A 213 6.24 6.72 -5.22
N ASN A 214 7.30 6.66 -6.04
CA ASN A 214 8.10 5.45 -6.23
C ASN A 214 8.67 4.93 -4.90
N LEU A 215 8.30 3.71 -4.52
CA LEU A 215 8.68 3.12 -3.23
C LEU A 215 9.98 2.32 -3.33
N SER A 216 10.77 2.35 -2.26
CA SER A 216 12.01 1.59 -2.15
C SER A 216 11.80 0.09 -1.99
N ARG A 217 12.90 -0.67 -2.05
CA ARG A 217 12.90 -2.12 -1.85
C ARG A 217 12.38 -2.51 -0.46
N ALA A 218 12.75 -1.78 0.59
CA ALA A 218 12.27 -2.05 1.95
C ALA A 218 10.77 -1.78 2.06
N LEU A 219 10.30 -0.66 1.52
CA LEU A 219 8.87 -0.28 1.52
C LEU A 219 8.00 -1.29 0.75
N GLY A 220 8.52 -1.94 -0.29
CA GLY A 220 7.83 -3.05 -0.95
C GLY A 220 7.54 -4.24 -0.02
N SER A 221 8.45 -4.54 0.92
CA SER A 221 8.20 -5.54 1.97
C SER A 221 7.22 -5.03 3.02
N VAL A 222 7.26 -3.74 3.37
CA VAL A 222 6.29 -3.10 4.29
C VAL A 222 4.86 -3.20 3.74
N VAL A 223 4.65 -2.97 2.43
CA VAL A 223 3.34 -3.20 1.77
C VAL A 223 2.84 -4.62 2.03
N GLY A 224 3.69 -5.63 1.77
CA GLY A 224 3.34 -7.04 1.96
C GLY A 224 3.01 -7.36 3.41
N ILE A 225 3.83 -6.91 4.37
CA ILE A 225 3.60 -7.12 5.80
C ILE A 225 2.26 -6.49 6.22
N ALA A 226 2.02 -5.22 5.88
CA ALA A 226 0.81 -4.52 6.26
C ALA A 226 -0.45 -5.19 5.71
N CYS A 227 -0.46 -5.56 4.42
CA CYS A 227 -1.59 -6.27 3.82
C CYS A 227 -1.79 -7.67 4.43
N LEU A 228 -0.74 -8.49 4.51
CA LEU A 228 -0.87 -9.89 4.95
C LEU A 228 -1.14 -10.01 6.45
N ARG A 229 -0.67 -9.05 7.25
CA ARG A 229 -1.02 -8.96 8.68
C ARG A 229 -2.48 -8.58 8.85
N ALA A 230 -2.98 -7.61 8.06
CA ALA A 230 -4.37 -7.16 8.10
C ALA A 230 -5.39 -8.14 7.49
N GLU A 231 -5.01 -8.93 6.48
CA GLU A 231 -5.85 -9.96 5.85
C GLU A 231 -6.11 -11.15 6.80
N GLU A 232 -5.19 -11.39 7.73
CA GLU A 232 -5.18 -12.53 8.67
C GLU A 232 -5.09 -13.90 7.96
N ARG A 233 -4.85 -14.96 8.73
CA ARG A 233 -4.90 -16.38 8.27
C ARG A 233 -3.96 -16.75 7.10
N VAL A 234 -2.95 -15.93 6.82
CA VAL A 234 -1.95 -16.15 5.76
C VAL A 234 -0.51 -16.14 6.29
N VAL A 235 -0.29 -16.63 7.52
CA VAL A 235 0.99 -16.59 8.24
C VAL A 235 2.21 -17.00 7.38
N PRO A 236 2.19 -18.08 6.58
CA PRO A 236 3.34 -18.43 5.75
C PRO A 236 3.76 -17.33 4.77
N GLN A 237 2.79 -16.59 4.21
CA GLN A 237 3.05 -15.46 3.34
C GLN A 237 3.56 -14.27 4.15
N LEU A 238 2.92 -13.96 5.28
CA LEU A 238 3.38 -12.90 6.18
C LEU A 238 4.84 -13.10 6.60
N THR A 239 5.19 -14.31 7.05
CA THR A 239 6.56 -14.69 7.42
C THR A 239 7.55 -14.44 6.29
N SER A 240 7.18 -14.77 5.04
CA SER A 240 8.03 -14.55 3.89
C SER A 240 8.32 -13.06 3.65
N HIS A 241 7.32 -12.19 3.81
CA HIS A 241 7.50 -10.75 3.67
C HIS A 241 8.26 -10.11 4.85
N VAL A 242 8.11 -10.64 6.06
CA VAL A 242 8.95 -10.28 7.23
C VAL A 242 10.41 -10.61 6.95
N PHE A 243 10.73 -11.83 6.47
CA PHE A 243 12.09 -12.13 6.01
C PHE A 243 12.55 -11.20 4.89
N GLY A 244 11.66 -10.86 3.96
CA GLY A 244 11.95 -9.92 2.88
C GLY A 244 12.33 -8.52 3.37
N LEU A 245 11.74 -8.03 4.46
CA LEU A 245 12.09 -6.76 5.10
C LEU A 245 13.41 -6.87 5.86
N LEU A 246 13.59 -7.93 6.67
CA LEU A 246 14.84 -8.16 7.39
C LEU A 246 16.03 -8.23 6.43
N LYS A 247 15.89 -8.92 5.29
CA LYS A 247 16.92 -8.99 4.24
C LYS A 247 17.17 -7.66 3.54
N ALA A 248 16.21 -6.73 3.55
CA ALA A 248 16.41 -5.43 2.95
C ALA A 248 17.57 -4.67 3.62
N ARG A 249 17.95 -5.00 4.87
CA ARG A 249 19.10 -4.37 5.55
C ARG A 249 20.44 -4.53 4.84
N TYR A 250 20.53 -5.50 3.92
CA TYR A 250 21.73 -5.79 3.13
C TYR A 250 21.73 -5.10 1.76
N VAL A 251 20.67 -4.37 1.41
CA VAL A 251 20.66 -3.58 0.17
C VAL A 251 21.55 -2.36 0.39
N GLU A 252 22.44 -2.12 -0.57
CA GLU A 252 23.36 -0.99 -0.53
C GLU A 252 22.62 0.34 -0.73
N ASN A 253 23.20 1.43 -0.22
CA ASN A 253 22.74 2.80 -0.44
C ASN A 253 21.28 3.08 -0.01
N GLN A 254 20.77 2.35 0.98
CA GLN A 254 19.48 2.66 1.59
C GLN A 254 19.53 3.93 2.41
N ASN A 255 18.43 4.68 2.38
CA ASN A 255 18.19 5.79 3.30
C ASN A 255 18.05 5.29 4.75
N ASP A 256 18.20 6.20 5.70
CA ASP A 256 18.18 5.89 7.13
C ASP A 256 16.86 5.24 7.59
N GLY A 257 15.73 5.68 7.04
CA GLY A 257 14.42 5.13 7.36
C GLY A 257 14.29 3.67 6.94
N ASP A 258 14.70 3.32 5.72
CA ASP A 258 14.70 1.95 5.21
C ASP A 258 15.67 1.04 5.97
N ARG A 259 16.85 1.57 6.33
CA ARG A 259 17.83 0.88 7.17
C ARG A 259 17.27 0.57 8.54
N TRP A 260 16.57 1.53 9.15
CA TRP A 260 15.93 1.32 10.44
C TRP A 260 14.75 0.35 10.34
N LEU A 261 13.84 0.51 9.36
CA LEU A 261 12.70 -0.39 9.14
C LEU A 261 13.14 -1.84 8.93
N SER A 262 14.27 -2.07 8.26
CA SER A 262 14.81 -3.40 8.00
C SER A 262 15.63 -4.00 9.14
N SER A 263 15.85 -3.26 10.24
CA SER A 263 16.42 -3.80 11.48
C SER A 263 15.43 -4.71 12.21
N ASP A 264 15.90 -5.42 13.25
CA ASP A 264 15.01 -6.28 14.05
C ASP A 264 13.94 -5.45 14.77
N GLU A 265 14.35 -4.34 15.38
CA GLU A 265 13.46 -3.38 16.05
C GLU A 265 12.47 -2.75 15.08
N GLY A 266 12.94 -2.27 13.92
CA GLY A 266 12.07 -1.64 12.93
C GLY A 266 11.08 -2.61 12.32
N THR A 267 11.47 -3.87 12.10
CA THR A 267 10.58 -4.91 11.57
C THR A 267 9.51 -5.28 12.59
N GLU A 268 9.87 -5.41 13.87
CA GLU A 268 8.91 -5.58 14.96
C GLU A 268 7.94 -4.40 15.02
N TRP A 269 8.46 -3.17 14.94
CA TRP A 269 7.65 -1.97 14.94
C TRP A 269 6.64 -1.92 13.79
N VAL A 270 7.01 -2.34 12.58
CA VAL A 270 6.06 -2.42 11.45
C VAL A 270 4.88 -3.32 11.80
N ILE A 271 5.12 -4.51 12.36
CA ILE A 271 4.06 -5.46 12.72
C ILE A 271 3.16 -4.87 13.82
N ARG A 272 3.75 -4.34 14.89
CA ARG A 272 3.00 -3.74 16.00
C ARG A 272 2.18 -2.54 15.54
N THR A 273 2.73 -1.69 14.68
CA THR A 273 2.03 -0.49 14.18
C THR A 273 0.84 -0.87 13.31
N VAL A 274 0.97 -1.94 12.51
CA VAL A 274 -0.17 -2.47 11.74
C VAL A 274 -1.28 -2.93 12.70
N ASP A 275 -0.93 -3.68 13.76
CA ASP A 275 -1.90 -4.11 14.77
C ASP A 275 -2.57 -2.91 15.46
N GLU A 276 -1.80 -1.90 15.87
CA GLU A 276 -2.37 -0.69 16.49
C GLU A 276 -3.36 0.05 15.59
N ILE A 277 -3.05 0.18 14.29
CA ILE A 277 -3.97 0.79 13.32
C ILE A 277 -5.22 -0.09 13.13
N LEU A 278 -5.05 -1.42 13.03
CA LEU A 278 -6.14 -2.36 12.89
C LEU A 278 -7.12 -2.27 14.06
N ASP A 279 -6.62 -2.32 15.29
CA ASP A 279 -7.44 -2.24 16.50
C ASP A 279 -8.17 -0.89 16.56
N GLY A 280 -7.46 0.20 16.24
CA GLY A 280 -8.03 1.54 16.17
C GLY A 280 -9.20 1.68 15.19
N VAL A 281 -9.27 0.88 14.13
CA VAL A 281 -10.35 0.97 13.13
C VAL A 281 -11.36 -0.18 13.14
N LYS A 282 -11.02 -1.35 13.70
CA LYS A 282 -11.90 -2.53 13.78
C LYS A 282 -12.86 -2.51 14.97
N ASP A 283 -12.42 -1.98 16.11
CA ASP A 283 -13.17 -1.92 17.38
C ASP A 283 -14.60 -1.35 17.31
N PHE A 284 -14.96 -0.65 16.22
CA PHE A 284 -16.31 -0.11 16.04
C PHE A 284 -17.35 -1.19 15.72
N ASP A 285 -16.93 -2.34 15.18
CA ASP A 285 -17.86 -3.37 14.72
C ASP A 285 -18.43 -4.24 15.86
N GLU A 286 -17.67 -4.43 16.95
CA GLU A 286 -18.10 -5.33 18.03
C GLU A 286 -19.22 -4.77 18.92
N HIS A 287 -19.37 -3.45 18.97
CA HIS A 287 -20.41 -2.80 19.78
C HIS A 287 -21.76 -2.65 19.08
N LYS A 288 -21.81 -2.71 17.74
CA LYS A 288 -23.08 -2.66 16.98
C LYS A 288 -23.68 -4.03 16.66
N ALA A 289 -22.93 -5.12 16.80
CA ALA A 289 -23.48 -6.48 16.69
C ALA A 289 -24.21 -6.94 17.97
N LYS A 290 -24.19 -6.14 19.04
CA LYS A 290 -24.83 -6.42 20.34
C LYS A 290 -26.03 -5.50 20.67
N LEU A 291 -26.48 -4.68 19.72
CA LEU A 291 -27.70 -3.86 19.80
C LEU A 291 -28.59 -4.17 18.59
#